data_AF-A0A1Q3PNI2-F1
#
_entry.id   AF-A0A1Q3PNI2-F1
#
_cell.length_a   1.000
_cell.length_b   1.000
_cell.length_c   1.000
_cell.angle_alpha   90.00
_cell.angle_beta   90.00
_cell.angle_gamma   90.00
#
_symmetry.space_group_name_H-M   'P 1'
#
loop_
_entity.id
_entity.type
_entity.pdbx_description
1 polymer ?
#
loop_
_entity_poly.entity_id
_entity_poly.type
_entity_poly.pdbx_seq_one_letter_code
_entity_poly.pdbx_strand_id
1 'polypeptide(L)'
;MHSKRLHNVLEGFDYKLLESSEFKEDSVREEIIVPILKGLGYTSGKPNQIIRSRKLLHPFVSIGSKRKEIYIVPDYLFEVDGKAAWVLDAKSPSEDILKSKHVEQAYSYAIHSEVRVNFFALCNGKEFALYDVQKIDPIVHFDIRAIPLYWDTLKKFLAPDRVFSTNHHKLAKDLGLHLKRLGFDKMESLIFPHVPLTHVGQLSPNMFSSSGGIKTDEGNYVVTFDFDERILKELAGKIPDEAIRKLSVRKPGMNQVVHFPDKVYLVSIDCRIGETLEENNDEIFLPLIINKILDN
;
A
#
# COMPACT_ATOMS: atom_id res chain seq x y z
N MET A 1 -21.11 12.03 11.80
CA MET A 1 -19.96 11.40 11.12
C MET A 1 -19.47 10.21 11.95
N HIS A 2 -19.80 8.97 11.56
CA HIS A 2 -19.26 7.78 12.22
C HIS A 2 -17.91 7.43 11.60
N SER A 3 -16.85 7.43 12.40
CA SER A 3 -15.50 7.09 11.94
C SER A 3 -14.75 6.26 12.97
N LYS A 4 -13.81 5.43 12.49
CA LYS A 4 -12.92 4.61 13.31
C LYS A 4 -11.48 4.99 13.01
N ARG A 5 -10.67 5.19 14.05
CA ARG A 5 -9.24 5.42 13.91
C ARG A 5 -8.52 4.11 13.59
N LEU A 6 -7.58 4.16 12.65
CA LEU A 6 -6.74 3.01 12.30
C LEU A 6 -5.53 2.91 13.23
N HIS A 7 -5.01 1.69 13.40
CA HIS A 7 -3.74 1.50 14.06
C HIS A 7 -2.64 2.17 13.24
N ASN A 8 -1.83 3.01 13.89
CA ASN A 8 -0.72 3.69 13.26
C ASN A 8 0.58 3.34 13.97
N VAL A 9 1.49 2.65 13.28
CA VAL A 9 2.81 2.30 13.81
C VAL A 9 3.70 3.54 14.04
N LEU A 10 3.40 4.64 13.35
CA LEU A 10 4.06 5.94 13.48
C LEU A 10 3.21 6.92 14.32
N GLU A 11 2.39 6.40 15.24
CA GLU A 11 1.63 7.26 16.14
C GLU A 11 2.55 8.17 16.96
N GLY A 12 2.30 9.48 16.90
CA GLY A 12 3.10 10.49 17.60
C GLY A 12 4.22 11.13 16.78
N PHE A 13 4.54 10.61 15.58
CA PHE A 13 5.52 11.23 14.70
C PHE A 13 5.00 12.56 14.11
N ASP A 14 5.80 13.63 14.20
CA ASP A 14 5.48 14.92 13.58
C ASP A 14 5.96 14.94 12.12
N TYR A 15 5.03 14.72 11.19
CA TYR A 15 5.32 14.73 9.75
C TYR A 15 5.85 16.07 9.23
N LYS A 16 5.73 17.18 9.96
CA LYS A 16 6.34 18.46 9.55
C LYS A 16 7.86 18.40 9.56
N LEU A 17 8.46 17.48 10.32
CA LEU A 17 9.91 17.26 10.33
C LEU A 17 10.45 16.86 8.95
N LEU A 18 9.63 16.25 8.09
CA LEU A 18 10.01 15.86 6.72
C LEU A 18 10.29 17.05 5.79
N GLU A 19 9.89 18.26 6.18
CA GLU A 19 10.16 19.50 5.44
C GLU A 19 11.43 20.22 5.94
N SER A 20 12.06 19.71 7.00
CA SER A 20 13.31 20.27 7.54
C SER A 20 14.53 19.79 6.75
N SER A 21 15.44 20.69 6.40
CA SER A 21 16.73 20.35 5.77
C SER A 21 17.64 19.50 6.66
N GLU A 22 17.40 19.51 7.97
CA GLU A 22 18.17 18.73 8.95
C GLU A 22 17.62 17.31 9.14
N PHE A 23 16.42 17.01 8.62
CA PHE A 23 15.87 15.66 8.66
C PHE A 23 16.42 14.83 7.50
N LYS A 24 17.54 14.15 7.74
CA LYS A 24 18.31 13.41 6.73
C LYS A 24 18.05 11.91 6.83
N GLU A 25 18.78 11.13 6.03
CA GLU A 25 18.63 9.67 5.93
C GLU A 25 18.77 8.95 7.28
N ASP A 26 19.64 9.41 8.17
CA ASP A 26 19.76 8.92 9.54
C ASP A 26 18.49 9.14 10.37
N SER A 27 17.87 10.33 10.27
CA SER A 27 16.57 10.59 10.90
C SER A 27 15.45 9.71 10.33
N VAL A 28 15.42 9.50 9.01
CA VAL A 28 14.46 8.58 8.36
C VAL A 28 14.61 7.16 8.91
N ARG A 29 15.86 6.71 9.08
CA ARG A 29 16.16 5.40 9.64
C ARG A 29 15.62 5.23 11.06
N GLU A 30 15.88 6.18 11.94
CA GLU A 30 15.55 6.05 13.37
C GLU A 30 14.08 6.38 13.69
N GLU A 31 13.53 7.46 13.12
CA GLU A 31 12.21 7.98 13.48
C GLU A 31 11.06 7.32 12.70
N ILE A 32 11.34 6.71 11.54
CA ILE A 32 10.31 6.15 10.65
C ILE A 32 10.53 4.66 10.43
N ILE A 33 11.69 4.28 9.88
CA ILE A 33 11.93 2.89 9.51
C ILE A 33 11.98 1.99 10.75
N VAL A 34 12.74 2.34 11.79
CA VAL A 34 12.86 1.52 13.00
C VAL A 34 11.50 1.20 13.66
N PRO A 35 10.58 2.16 13.87
CA PRO A 35 9.23 1.86 14.32
C PRO A 35 8.47 0.87 13.43
N ILE A 36 8.53 1.03 12.11
CA ILE A 36 7.91 0.11 11.15
C ILE A 36 8.47 -1.30 11.31
N LEU A 37 9.80 -1.45 11.38
CA LEU A 37 10.47 -2.75 11.52
C LEU A 37 10.09 -3.45 12.82
N LYS A 38 10.03 -2.70 13.94
CA LYS A 38 9.57 -3.21 15.22
C LYS A 38 8.10 -3.64 15.15
N GLY A 39 7.24 -2.84 14.52
CA GLY A 39 5.83 -3.17 14.33
C GLY A 39 5.60 -4.40 13.47
N LEU A 40 6.46 -4.66 12.48
CA LEU A 40 6.44 -5.88 11.67
C LEU A 40 6.91 -7.13 12.44
N GLY A 41 7.56 -6.96 13.60
CA GLY A 41 8.03 -8.05 14.45
C GLY A 41 9.51 -8.41 14.30
N TYR A 42 10.32 -7.52 13.73
CA TYR A 42 11.78 -7.67 13.66
C TYR A 42 12.47 -6.98 14.84
N THR A 43 13.57 -7.56 15.31
CA THR A 43 14.38 -7.06 16.44
C THR A 43 15.87 -7.11 16.11
N SER A 44 16.74 -6.58 16.96
CA SER A 44 18.20 -6.73 16.78
C SER A 44 18.71 -8.17 16.95
N GLY A 45 17.90 -9.06 17.52
CA GLY A 45 18.25 -10.44 17.82
C GLY A 45 17.42 -11.46 17.05
N LYS A 46 17.78 -12.74 17.23
CA LYS A 46 17.06 -13.89 16.69
C LYS A 46 15.71 -14.11 17.42
N PRO A 47 14.71 -14.76 16.78
CA PRO A 47 14.77 -15.39 15.45
C PRO A 47 14.54 -14.44 14.28
N ASN A 48 13.90 -13.29 14.50
CA ASN A 48 13.54 -12.31 13.48
C ASN A 48 14.46 -11.10 13.58
N GLN A 49 15.59 -11.16 12.88
CA GLN A 49 16.72 -10.29 13.09
C GLN A 49 16.82 -9.18 12.04
N ILE A 50 17.13 -7.97 12.51
CA ILE A 50 17.58 -6.83 11.72
C ILE A 50 19.10 -6.83 11.70
N ILE A 51 19.68 -7.03 10.53
CA ILE A 51 21.12 -6.99 10.28
C ILE A 51 21.45 -5.68 9.57
N ARG A 52 22.27 -4.85 10.22
CA ARG A 52 22.79 -3.60 9.65
C ARG A 52 24.25 -3.78 9.24
N SER A 53 24.71 -2.95 8.30
CA SER A 53 26.13 -2.87 7.92
C SER A 53 26.73 -4.20 7.40
N ARG A 54 25.89 -5.08 6.86
CA ARG A 54 26.35 -6.33 6.22
C ARG A 54 27.12 -5.98 4.94
N LYS A 55 28.42 -6.27 4.93
CA LYS A 55 29.25 -6.11 3.73
C LYS A 55 28.99 -7.28 2.79
N LEU A 56 28.50 -6.98 1.59
CA LEU A 56 28.30 -7.93 0.50
C LEU A 56 29.39 -7.70 -0.55
N LEU A 57 30.10 -8.75 -0.94
CA LEU A 57 31.19 -8.59 -1.90
C LEU A 57 30.63 -8.45 -3.31
N HIS A 58 30.78 -7.26 -3.92
CA HIS A 58 30.30 -7.00 -5.27
C HIS A 58 30.85 -8.06 -6.24
N PRO A 59 29.98 -8.73 -7.02
CA PRO A 59 30.43 -9.73 -7.98
C PRO A 59 31.32 -9.06 -9.03
N PHE A 60 32.59 -9.48 -9.04
CA PHE A 60 33.63 -9.20 -10.06
C PHE A 60 33.87 -7.73 -10.42
N VAL A 61 34.83 -7.09 -9.72
CA VAL A 61 35.45 -5.84 -10.21
C VAL A 61 36.94 -6.07 -10.42
N SER A 62 37.29 -6.43 -11.66
CA SER A 62 38.68 -6.49 -12.13
C SER A 62 38.97 -5.19 -12.89
N ILE A 63 39.92 -4.40 -12.41
CA ILE A 63 40.42 -3.22 -13.13
C ILE A 63 41.82 -3.58 -13.63
N GLY A 64 41.92 -3.95 -14.91
CA GLY A 64 43.13 -4.53 -15.47
C GLY A 64 43.47 -5.90 -14.85
N SER A 65 44.72 -6.11 -14.45
CA SER A 65 45.20 -7.35 -13.81
C SER A 65 45.00 -7.40 -12.28
N LYS A 66 44.49 -6.32 -11.66
CA LYS A 66 44.29 -6.26 -10.21
C LYS A 66 42.81 -6.49 -9.88
N ARG A 67 42.56 -7.51 -9.06
CA ARG A 67 41.25 -7.74 -8.43
C ARG A 67 41.11 -6.78 -7.25
N LYS A 68 40.05 -5.97 -7.24
CA LYS A 68 39.73 -5.11 -6.10
C LYS A 68 38.44 -5.62 -5.47
N GLU A 69 38.48 -5.82 -4.15
CA GLU A 69 37.26 -6.12 -3.39
C GLU A 69 36.48 -4.82 -3.21
N ILE A 70 35.30 -4.77 -3.85
CA ILE A 70 34.34 -3.69 -3.66
C ILE A 70 33.19 -4.28 -2.87
N TYR A 71 32.83 -3.63 -1.77
CA TYR A 71 31.72 -4.05 -0.95
C TYR A 71 30.54 -3.13 -1.18
N ILE A 72 29.36 -3.72 -1.22
CA ILE A 72 28.09 -3.01 -1.17
C ILE A 72 27.39 -3.34 0.15
N VAL A 73 26.66 -2.37 0.70
CA VAL A 73 26.12 -2.47 2.07
C VAL A 73 24.68 -1.96 2.05
N PRO A 74 23.67 -2.83 2.20
CA PRO A 74 22.32 -2.37 2.45
C PRO A 74 22.23 -1.72 3.84
N ASP A 75 21.34 -0.74 4.00
CA ASP A 75 21.00 -0.23 5.33
C ASP A 75 20.45 -1.34 6.24
N TYR A 76 19.56 -2.18 5.70
CA TYR A 76 18.94 -3.27 6.43
C TYR A 76 18.83 -4.54 5.60
N LEU A 77 19.33 -5.64 6.16
CA LEU A 77 19.04 -7.01 5.74
C LEU A 77 18.24 -7.68 6.85
N PHE A 78 17.15 -8.34 6.50
CA PHE A 78 16.30 -9.05 7.47
C PHE A 78 16.53 -10.55 7.39
N GLU A 79 16.61 -11.19 8.54
CA GLU A 79 16.63 -12.65 8.66
C GLU A 79 15.46 -13.14 9.51
N VAL A 80 14.91 -14.29 9.13
CA VAL A 80 13.90 -15.03 9.89
C VAL A 80 14.40 -16.46 10.01
N ASP A 81 14.55 -16.93 11.25
CA ASP A 81 15.08 -18.27 11.56
C ASP A 81 16.42 -18.58 10.88
N GLY A 82 17.28 -17.56 10.78
CA GLY A 82 18.61 -17.67 10.15
C GLY A 82 18.61 -17.71 8.63
N LYS A 83 17.48 -17.43 7.98
CA LYS A 83 17.35 -17.30 6.53
C LYS A 83 17.09 -15.84 6.16
N ALA A 84 17.81 -15.33 5.15
CA ALA A 84 17.56 -14.01 4.59
C ALA A 84 16.11 -13.91 4.07
N ALA A 85 15.43 -12.84 4.46
CA ALA A 85 13.99 -12.65 4.24
C ALA A 85 13.71 -11.55 3.21
N TRP A 86 14.26 -10.35 3.41
CA TRP A 86 14.14 -9.21 2.52
C TRP A 86 15.20 -8.14 2.84
N VAL A 87 15.27 -7.07 2.04
CA VAL A 87 16.22 -5.95 2.20
C VAL A 87 15.49 -4.61 2.20
N LEU A 88 15.98 -3.62 2.95
CA LEU A 88 15.50 -2.23 2.88
C LEU A 88 16.67 -1.26 2.78
N ASP A 89 16.54 -0.27 1.90
CA ASP A 89 17.47 0.86 1.78
C ASP A 89 16.75 2.17 2.14
N ALA A 90 17.36 2.98 3.01
CA ALA A 90 16.84 4.28 3.38
C ALA A 90 17.39 5.36 2.45
N LYS A 91 16.63 6.44 2.30
CA LYS A 91 17.07 7.65 1.60
C LYS A 91 16.69 8.90 2.37
N SER A 92 17.31 10.01 2.00
CA SER A 92 16.89 11.33 2.50
C SER A 92 15.51 11.72 1.94
N PRO A 93 14.70 12.53 2.64
CA PRO A 93 13.39 12.98 2.14
C PRO A 93 13.43 13.80 0.84
N SER A 94 14.61 14.24 0.42
CA SER A 94 14.85 14.96 -0.84
C SER A 94 15.13 14.04 -2.03
N GLU A 95 15.34 12.74 -1.81
CA GLU A 95 15.67 11.79 -2.87
C GLU A 95 14.44 11.03 -3.37
N ASP A 96 14.41 10.79 -4.68
CA ASP A 96 13.37 10.00 -5.34
C ASP A 96 13.66 8.50 -5.18
N ILE A 97 12.66 7.74 -4.71
CA ILE A 97 12.76 6.30 -4.48
C ILE A 97 12.05 5.47 -5.56
N LEU A 98 11.45 6.12 -6.55
CA LEU A 98 10.81 5.49 -7.70
C LEU A 98 11.60 5.76 -8.97
N LYS A 99 11.72 4.74 -9.83
CA LYS A 99 12.38 4.85 -11.15
C LYS A 99 13.73 5.58 -11.11
N SER A 100 14.48 5.37 -10.01
CA SER A 100 15.74 6.04 -9.74
C SER A 100 16.88 5.02 -9.61
N LYS A 101 18.13 5.49 -9.65
CA LYS A 101 19.34 4.68 -9.40
C LYS A 101 19.30 3.93 -8.06
N HIS A 102 18.51 4.43 -7.10
CA HIS A 102 18.38 3.80 -5.78
C HIS A 102 17.62 2.48 -5.87
N VAL A 103 16.65 2.36 -6.81
CA VAL A 103 15.94 1.11 -7.06
C VAL A 103 16.92 0.04 -7.54
N GLU A 104 17.80 0.38 -8.50
CA GLU A 104 18.85 -0.53 -9.00
C GLU A 104 19.81 -0.96 -7.89
N GLN A 105 20.19 -0.01 -7.02
CA GLN A 105 21.04 -0.28 -5.86
C GLN A 105 20.38 -1.28 -4.89
N ALA A 106 19.15 -1.01 -4.45
CA ALA A 106 18.43 -1.89 -3.53
C ALA A 106 18.12 -3.26 -4.16
N TYR A 107 17.80 -3.29 -5.46
CA TYR A 107 17.64 -4.52 -6.24
C TYR A 107 18.92 -5.36 -6.23
N SER A 108 20.08 -4.74 -6.45
CA SER A 108 21.37 -5.43 -6.46
C SER A 108 21.67 -6.15 -5.14
N TYR A 109 21.21 -5.60 -4.01
CA TYR A 109 21.32 -6.24 -2.70
C TYR A 109 20.42 -7.48 -2.60
N ALA A 110 19.18 -7.35 -3.08
CA ALA A 110 18.18 -8.41 -3.02
C ALA A 110 18.61 -9.66 -3.79
N ILE A 111 19.14 -9.48 -5.01
CA ILE A 111 19.59 -10.57 -5.88
C ILE A 111 21.02 -11.03 -5.60
N HIS A 112 21.73 -10.37 -4.68
CA HIS A 112 23.11 -10.70 -4.35
C HIS A 112 23.26 -12.17 -3.98
N SER A 113 24.35 -12.82 -4.41
CA SER A 113 24.55 -14.26 -4.27
C SER A 113 24.50 -14.75 -2.82
N GLU A 114 24.92 -13.89 -1.87
CA GLU A 114 24.88 -14.11 -0.41
C GLU A 114 23.52 -13.82 0.24
N VAL A 115 22.59 -13.14 -0.45
CA VAL A 115 21.31 -12.67 0.11
C VAL A 115 20.13 -13.42 -0.52
N ARG A 116 19.93 -13.31 -1.84
CA ARG A 116 18.90 -14.00 -2.63
C ARG A 116 17.49 -13.99 -2.00
N VAL A 117 16.88 -12.82 -1.93
CA VAL A 117 15.53 -12.63 -1.39
C VAL A 117 14.56 -12.21 -2.48
N ASN A 118 13.25 -12.42 -2.23
CA ASN A 118 12.21 -12.04 -3.19
C ASN A 118 11.85 -10.56 -3.12
N PHE A 119 12.07 -9.92 -1.97
CA PHE A 119 11.57 -8.58 -1.72
C PHE A 119 12.68 -7.62 -1.33
N PHE A 120 12.57 -6.39 -1.84
CA PHE A 120 13.35 -5.26 -1.37
C PHE A 120 12.48 -4.00 -1.30
N ALA A 121 12.82 -3.09 -0.40
CA ALA A 121 12.09 -1.86 -0.22
C ALA A 121 13.00 -0.64 -0.19
N LEU A 122 12.42 0.51 -0.53
CA LEU A 122 12.99 1.82 -0.32
C LEU A 122 12.07 2.68 0.53
N CYS A 123 12.66 3.51 1.39
CA CYS A 123 11.92 4.50 2.15
C CYS A 123 12.74 5.79 2.30
N ASN A 124 12.20 6.90 1.83
CA ASN A 124 12.79 8.24 2.01
C ASN A 124 12.14 9.03 3.15
N GLY A 125 11.26 8.39 3.92
CA GLY A 125 10.48 9.04 4.98
C GLY A 125 9.25 9.80 4.48
N LYS A 126 9.12 10.12 3.19
CA LYS A 126 7.87 10.64 2.59
C LYS A 126 7.03 9.54 1.97
N GLU A 127 7.70 8.55 1.38
CA GLU A 127 7.09 7.45 0.67
C GLU A 127 7.75 6.12 1.08
N PHE A 128 7.00 5.04 0.91
CA PHE A 128 7.49 3.69 1.06
C PHE A 128 7.17 2.92 -0.23
N ALA A 129 8.18 2.26 -0.79
CA ALA A 129 8.04 1.46 -2.00
C ALA A 129 8.60 0.05 -1.76
N LEU A 130 7.77 -0.97 -1.95
CA LEU A 130 8.13 -2.38 -1.89
C LEU A 130 8.12 -2.98 -3.28
N TYR A 131 9.14 -3.77 -3.59
CA TYR A 131 9.32 -4.43 -4.87
C TYR A 131 9.46 -5.93 -4.69
N ASP A 132 8.94 -6.68 -5.67
CA ASP A 132 9.34 -8.07 -5.93
C ASP A 132 10.46 -8.06 -6.97
N VAL A 133 11.53 -8.84 -6.77
CA VAL A 133 12.67 -8.91 -7.70
C VAL A 133 12.29 -9.37 -9.12
N GLN A 134 11.09 -9.92 -9.31
CA GLN A 134 10.56 -10.33 -10.61
C GLN A 134 9.76 -9.23 -11.32
N LYS A 135 9.53 -8.08 -10.68
CA LYS A 135 8.73 -6.97 -11.23
C LYS A 135 9.56 -5.68 -11.32
N ILE A 136 9.27 -4.88 -12.34
CA ILE A 136 9.92 -3.57 -12.56
C ILE A 136 9.27 -2.50 -11.66
N ASP A 137 7.94 -2.50 -11.60
CA ASP A 137 7.17 -1.55 -10.81
C ASP A 137 6.98 -2.06 -9.36
N PRO A 138 6.83 -1.14 -8.38
CA PRO A 138 6.59 -1.52 -6.99
C PRO A 138 5.27 -2.28 -6.85
N ILE A 139 5.28 -3.32 -6.02
CA ILE A 139 4.08 -4.09 -5.65
C ILE A 139 3.27 -3.41 -4.55
N VAL A 140 3.90 -2.53 -3.77
CA VAL A 140 3.24 -1.66 -2.79
C VAL A 140 3.96 -0.31 -2.83
N HIS A 141 3.22 0.78 -3.03
CA HIS A 141 3.73 2.14 -2.94
C HIS A 141 2.69 3.05 -2.31
N PHE A 142 3.11 3.84 -1.31
CA PHE A 142 2.24 4.78 -0.63
C PHE A 142 3.02 5.92 0.02
N ASP A 143 2.35 7.06 0.18
CA ASP A 143 2.79 8.15 1.05
C ASP A 143 2.79 7.69 2.51
N ILE A 144 3.86 7.94 3.25
CA ILE A 144 4.08 7.41 4.59
C ILE A 144 2.92 7.71 5.56
N ARG A 145 2.20 8.82 5.36
CA ARG A 145 1.04 9.20 6.20
C ARG A 145 -0.09 8.21 6.07
N ALA A 146 -0.18 7.53 4.92
CA ALA A 146 -1.16 6.49 4.65
C ALA A 146 -0.76 5.11 5.21
N ILE A 147 0.37 4.96 5.91
CA ILE A 147 0.79 3.67 6.48
C ILE A 147 -0.32 2.93 7.27
N PRO A 148 -1.25 3.58 8.00
CA PRO A 148 -2.33 2.86 8.68
C PRO A 148 -3.22 2.07 7.72
N LEU A 149 -3.42 2.56 6.48
CA LEU A 149 -4.19 1.88 5.43
C LEU A 149 -3.43 0.68 4.84
N TYR A 150 -2.11 0.78 4.76
CA TYR A 150 -1.25 -0.23 4.12
C TYR A 150 -0.66 -1.22 5.13
N TRP A 151 -0.92 -1.06 6.44
CA TRP A 151 -0.27 -1.86 7.48
C TRP A 151 -0.51 -3.36 7.34
N ASP A 152 -1.74 -3.77 7.05
CA ASP A 152 -2.07 -5.19 6.84
C ASP A 152 -1.43 -5.73 5.55
N THR A 153 -1.33 -4.91 4.51
CA THR A 153 -0.61 -5.24 3.26
C THR A 153 0.87 -5.42 3.55
N LEU A 154 1.52 -4.52 4.29
CA LEU A 154 2.92 -4.67 4.69
C LEU A 154 3.14 -5.95 5.48
N LYS A 155 2.30 -6.25 6.47
CA LYS A 155 2.39 -7.51 7.23
C LYS A 155 2.21 -8.73 6.32
N LYS A 156 1.29 -8.69 5.36
CA LYS A 156 1.09 -9.78 4.39
C LYS A 156 2.38 -10.13 3.67
N PHE A 157 3.16 -9.14 3.25
CA PHE A 157 4.41 -9.36 2.50
C PHE A 157 5.65 -9.54 3.39
N LEU A 158 5.75 -8.79 4.49
CA LEU A 158 7.01 -8.58 5.21
C LEU A 158 7.02 -9.12 6.64
N ALA A 159 5.88 -9.49 7.22
CA ALA A 159 5.88 -10.07 8.57
C ALA A 159 6.68 -11.39 8.59
N PRO A 160 7.44 -11.69 9.66
CA PRO A 160 8.27 -12.89 9.73
C PRO A 160 7.54 -14.21 9.44
N ASP A 161 6.29 -14.34 9.90
CA ASP A 161 5.46 -15.54 9.67
C ASP A 161 4.87 -15.63 8.25
N ARG A 162 5.01 -14.56 7.45
CA ARG A 162 4.41 -14.45 6.11
C ARG A 162 5.40 -14.29 4.98
N VAL A 163 6.58 -13.71 5.22
CA VAL A 163 7.52 -13.28 4.17
C VAL A 163 7.90 -14.37 3.18
N PHE A 164 7.97 -15.63 3.62
CA PHE A 164 8.27 -16.78 2.75
C PHE A 164 7.04 -17.43 2.07
N SER A 165 5.84 -16.90 2.25
CA SER A 165 4.62 -17.40 1.61
C SER A 165 4.71 -17.29 0.08
N THR A 166 4.14 -18.26 -0.63
CA THR A 166 4.03 -18.22 -2.10
C THR A 166 2.74 -17.54 -2.58
N ASN A 167 1.80 -17.29 -1.67
CA ASN A 167 0.44 -16.81 -1.99
C ASN A 167 0.30 -15.28 -1.97
N HIS A 168 1.42 -14.55 -1.95
CA HIS A 168 1.44 -13.09 -1.87
C HIS A 168 0.66 -12.41 -3.00
N HIS A 169 0.69 -13.00 -4.19
CA HIS A 169 0.05 -12.48 -5.41
C HIS A 169 -1.39 -12.94 -5.62
N LYS A 170 -1.97 -13.73 -4.70
CA LYS A 170 -3.36 -14.16 -4.85
C LYS A 170 -4.28 -12.98 -4.56
N LEU A 171 -4.98 -12.51 -5.59
CA LEU A 171 -6.03 -11.51 -5.46
C LEU A 171 -7.23 -12.10 -4.70
N ALA A 172 -7.96 -11.21 -4.01
CA ALA A 172 -9.27 -11.56 -3.47
C ALA A 172 -10.27 -11.73 -4.61
N LYS A 173 -11.38 -12.43 -4.35
CA LYS A 173 -12.44 -12.57 -5.35
C LYS A 173 -13.21 -11.25 -5.48
N ASP A 174 -13.70 -10.92 -6.66
CA ASP A 174 -14.61 -9.79 -6.84
C ASP A 174 -16.02 -10.10 -6.32
N LEU A 175 -16.57 -9.21 -5.48
CA LEU A 175 -17.90 -9.37 -4.88
C LEU A 175 -19.01 -9.19 -5.91
N GLY A 176 -18.89 -8.22 -6.83
CA GLY A 176 -19.94 -7.95 -7.81
C GLY A 176 -20.17 -9.12 -8.76
N LEU A 177 -19.10 -9.71 -9.28
CA LEU A 177 -19.12 -10.92 -10.08
C LEU A 177 -19.72 -12.11 -9.31
N HIS A 178 -19.36 -12.25 -8.04
CA HIS A 178 -19.91 -13.30 -7.19
C HIS A 178 -21.42 -13.13 -6.99
N LEU A 179 -21.88 -11.93 -6.64
CA LEU A 179 -23.30 -11.63 -6.47
C LEU A 179 -24.09 -11.79 -7.77
N LYS A 180 -23.53 -11.39 -8.92
CA LYS A 180 -24.14 -11.63 -10.24
C LYS A 180 -24.32 -13.13 -10.52
N ARG A 181 -23.32 -13.96 -10.20
CA ARG A 181 -23.42 -15.43 -10.35
C ARG A 181 -24.49 -16.05 -9.45
N LEU A 182 -24.79 -15.43 -8.32
CA LEU A 182 -25.87 -15.82 -7.42
C LEU A 182 -27.25 -15.28 -7.84
N GLY A 183 -27.33 -14.47 -8.92
CA GLY A 183 -28.59 -13.93 -9.46
C GLY A 183 -29.07 -12.63 -8.81
N PHE A 184 -28.21 -11.93 -8.06
CA PHE A 184 -28.54 -10.62 -7.47
C PHE A 184 -28.53 -9.47 -8.48
N ASP A 185 -28.15 -9.72 -9.74
CA ASP A 185 -28.18 -8.73 -10.81
C ASP A 185 -29.60 -8.26 -11.17
N LYS A 186 -30.63 -9.00 -10.74
CA LYS A 186 -32.04 -8.62 -10.87
C LYS A 186 -32.56 -7.77 -9.72
N MET A 187 -31.75 -7.54 -8.69
CA MET A 187 -32.13 -6.76 -7.51
C MET A 187 -31.75 -5.30 -7.71
N GLU A 188 -32.74 -4.41 -7.63
CA GLU A 188 -32.53 -2.97 -7.75
C GLU A 188 -31.98 -2.34 -6.46
N SER A 189 -32.00 -3.07 -5.35
CA SER A 189 -31.52 -2.59 -4.05
C SER A 189 -30.88 -3.70 -3.24
N LEU A 190 -29.62 -3.44 -2.85
CA LEU A 190 -28.79 -4.24 -1.96
C LEU A 190 -28.23 -3.28 -0.91
N ILE A 191 -28.52 -3.57 0.36
CA ILE A 191 -28.13 -2.69 1.47
C ILE A 191 -26.88 -3.24 2.15
N PHE A 192 -25.83 -2.43 2.16
CA PHE A 192 -24.58 -2.68 2.86
C PHE A 192 -24.44 -1.70 4.02
N PRO A 193 -24.69 -2.13 5.27
CA PRO A 193 -24.52 -1.27 6.43
C PRO A 193 -23.04 -1.06 6.77
N HIS A 194 -22.69 0.14 7.24
CA HIS A 194 -21.35 0.46 7.77
C HIS A 194 -20.18 0.12 6.83
N VAL A 195 -20.33 0.38 5.54
CA VAL A 195 -19.25 0.24 4.55
C VAL A 195 -18.08 1.16 4.93
N PRO A 196 -16.86 0.62 5.05
CA PRO A 196 -15.68 1.40 5.36
C PRO A 196 -15.16 2.15 4.12
N LEU A 197 -15.34 3.46 4.09
CA LEU A 197 -14.68 4.34 3.13
C LEU A 197 -13.30 4.73 3.64
N THR A 198 -12.29 4.40 2.85
CA THR A 198 -10.86 4.73 3.09
C THR A 198 -10.29 5.67 2.03
N HIS A 199 -10.98 5.82 0.91
CA HIS A 199 -10.61 6.70 -0.18
C HIS A 199 -11.83 6.94 -1.09
N VAL A 200 -11.74 7.98 -1.92
CA VAL A 200 -12.62 8.16 -3.08
C VAL A 200 -11.75 8.56 -4.27
N GLY A 201 -11.85 7.80 -5.36
CA GLY A 201 -11.21 8.07 -6.63
C GLY A 201 -12.17 8.73 -7.61
N GLN A 202 -11.67 9.64 -8.43
CA GLN A 202 -12.39 10.21 -9.57
C GLN A 202 -12.01 9.44 -10.83
N LEU A 203 -12.99 8.78 -11.46
CA LEU A 203 -12.81 8.01 -12.70
C LEU A 203 -12.94 8.92 -13.93
N SER A 204 -13.88 9.86 -13.86
CA SER A 204 -14.13 10.88 -14.88
C SER A 204 -14.70 12.14 -14.22
N PRO A 205 -14.91 13.26 -14.94
CA PRO A 205 -15.48 14.48 -14.35
C PRO A 205 -16.76 14.27 -13.55
N ASN A 206 -17.58 13.26 -13.89
CA ASN A 206 -18.89 13.02 -13.26
C ASN A 206 -19.03 11.62 -12.64
N MET A 207 -17.93 10.87 -12.50
CA MET A 207 -17.97 9.50 -11.98
C MET A 207 -16.85 9.28 -10.98
N PHE A 208 -17.21 8.64 -9.87
CA PHE A 208 -16.34 8.38 -8.74
C PHE A 208 -16.41 6.90 -8.38
N SER A 209 -15.38 6.44 -7.67
CA SER A 209 -15.29 5.07 -7.20
C SER A 209 -14.70 5.02 -5.80
N SER A 210 -15.11 4.02 -5.03
CA SER A 210 -14.45 3.62 -3.79
C SER A 210 -14.46 2.10 -3.70
N SER A 211 -13.44 1.52 -3.08
CA SER A 211 -13.37 0.08 -2.88
C SER A 211 -13.20 -0.30 -1.41
N GLY A 212 -13.59 -1.53 -1.09
CA GLY A 212 -13.49 -2.09 0.25
C GLY A 212 -13.29 -3.61 0.23
N GLY A 213 -12.80 -4.13 1.34
CA GLY A 213 -12.72 -5.57 1.58
C GLY A 213 -13.92 -6.05 2.39
N ILE A 214 -14.50 -7.18 2.00
CA ILE A 214 -15.51 -7.88 2.79
C ILE A 214 -15.02 -9.30 3.11
N LYS A 215 -15.18 -9.70 4.36
CA LYS A 215 -14.94 -11.07 4.79
C LYS A 215 -16.29 -11.72 5.06
N THR A 216 -16.50 -12.86 4.42
CA THR A 216 -17.67 -13.71 4.58
C THR A 216 -17.22 -15.10 5.03
N ASP A 217 -18.17 -15.96 5.39
CA ASP A 217 -17.87 -17.37 5.69
C ASP A 217 -17.32 -18.12 4.47
N GLU A 218 -17.65 -17.68 3.25
CA GLU A 218 -17.17 -18.26 1.99
C GLU A 218 -15.80 -17.74 1.55
N GLY A 219 -15.26 -16.73 2.25
CA GLY A 219 -13.94 -16.17 2.00
C GLY A 219 -13.91 -14.64 1.95
N ASN A 220 -12.78 -14.14 1.48
CA ASN A 220 -12.52 -12.70 1.35
C ASN A 220 -12.86 -12.26 -0.08
N TYR A 221 -13.63 -11.18 -0.18
CA TYR A 221 -13.94 -10.51 -1.42
C TYR A 221 -13.48 -9.05 -1.36
N VAL A 222 -13.25 -8.47 -2.53
CA VAL A 222 -13.13 -7.03 -2.73
C VAL A 222 -14.39 -6.57 -3.45
N VAL A 223 -14.88 -5.38 -3.08
CA VAL A 223 -16.02 -4.73 -3.70
C VAL A 223 -15.61 -3.35 -4.18
N THR A 224 -16.06 -3.00 -5.37
CA THR A 224 -15.95 -1.67 -5.96
C THR A 224 -17.34 -1.03 -6.00
N PHE A 225 -17.45 0.21 -5.54
CA PHE A 225 -18.67 1.00 -5.57
C PHE A 225 -18.46 2.22 -6.46
N ASP A 226 -19.16 2.27 -7.59
CA ASP A 226 -19.15 3.40 -8.50
C ASP A 226 -20.39 4.27 -8.29
N PHE A 227 -20.21 5.57 -8.45
CA PHE A 227 -21.26 6.54 -8.18
C PHE A 227 -21.04 7.89 -8.86
N ASP A 228 -22.12 8.65 -8.99
CA ASP A 228 -22.13 9.95 -9.65
C ASP A 228 -21.96 11.12 -8.67
N GLU A 229 -22.04 12.34 -9.21
CA GLU A 229 -21.98 13.57 -8.42
C GLU A 229 -23.09 13.67 -7.35
N ARG A 230 -24.29 13.16 -7.61
CA ARG A 230 -25.39 13.24 -6.64
C ARG A 230 -24.99 12.48 -5.38
N ILE A 231 -24.46 11.27 -5.54
CA ILE A 231 -23.97 10.48 -4.40
C ILE A 231 -22.79 11.17 -3.71
N LEU A 232 -21.87 11.80 -4.45
CA LEU A 232 -20.80 12.58 -3.83
C LEU A 232 -21.35 13.70 -2.93
N LYS A 233 -22.46 14.36 -3.31
CA LYS A 233 -23.13 15.35 -2.47
C LYS A 233 -23.77 14.73 -1.24
N GLU A 234 -24.34 13.52 -1.35
CA GLU A 234 -24.90 12.77 -0.20
C GLU A 234 -23.82 12.34 0.81
N LEU A 235 -22.55 12.25 0.40
CA LEU A 235 -21.41 12.01 1.29
C LEU A 235 -20.97 13.26 2.10
N ALA A 236 -21.47 14.45 1.77
CA ALA A 236 -21.17 15.66 2.54
C ALA A 236 -21.60 15.50 4.01
N GLY A 237 -20.73 15.89 4.95
CA GLY A 237 -20.95 15.66 6.39
C GLY A 237 -20.76 14.21 6.88
N LYS A 238 -20.55 13.25 5.96
CA LYS A 238 -20.22 11.84 6.28
C LYS A 238 -18.73 11.53 6.09
N ILE A 239 -18.04 12.27 5.22
CA ILE A 239 -16.57 12.29 5.05
C ILE A 239 -16.04 13.73 5.21
N PRO A 240 -14.71 13.96 5.28
CA PRO A 240 -14.16 15.31 5.46
C PRO A 240 -14.56 16.28 4.34
N ASP A 241 -14.98 17.50 4.71
CA ASP A 241 -15.37 18.52 3.73
C ASP A 241 -14.23 18.88 2.76
N GLU A 242 -12.98 18.79 3.22
CA GLU A 242 -11.83 18.98 2.34
C GLU A 242 -11.77 17.95 1.21
N ALA A 243 -12.16 16.70 1.49
CA ALA A 243 -12.24 15.66 0.48
C ALA A 243 -13.31 15.99 -0.56
N ILE A 244 -14.51 16.41 -0.12
CA ILE A 244 -15.58 16.85 -1.01
C ILE A 244 -15.12 18.03 -1.88
N ARG A 245 -14.47 19.04 -1.29
CA ARG A 245 -13.94 20.19 -2.03
C ARG A 245 -12.93 19.76 -3.09
N LYS A 246 -11.98 18.89 -2.74
CA LYS A 246 -10.99 18.35 -3.67
C LYS A 246 -11.68 17.59 -4.81
N LEU A 247 -12.58 16.66 -4.51
CA LEU A 247 -13.27 15.83 -5.50
C LEU A 247 -14.25 16.62 -6.38
N SER A 248 -14.68 17.80 -5.93
CA SER A 248 -15.52 18.71 -6.71
C SER A 248 -14.76 19.45 -7.81
N VAL A 249 -13.43 19.43 -7.81
CA VAL A 249 -12.62 20.03 -8.89
C VAL A 249 -12.63 19.10 -10.10
N ARG A 250 -13.22 19.56 -11.21
CA ARG A 250 -13.41 18.74 -12.43
C ARG A 250 -12.63 19.32 -13.59
N LYS A 251 -11.54 18.67 -13.96
CA LYS A 251 -10.74 19.05 -15.13
C LYS A 251 -10.59 17.85 -16.04
N PRO A 252 -10.90 17.97 -17.35
CA PRO A 252 -10.62 16.91 -18.31
C PRO A 252 -9.15 16.50 -18.26
N GLY A 253 -8.89 15.20 -18.20
CA GLY A 253 -7.52 14.65 -18.11
C GLY A 253 -6.89 14.69 -16.71
N MET A 254 -7.60 15.16 -15.68
CA MET A 254 -7.19 15.03 -14.28
C MET A 254 -8.08 14.04 -13.56
N ASN A 255 -7.53 12.88 -13.21
CA ASN A 255 -8.11 11.96 -12.25
C ASN A 255 -7.36 12.11 -10.93
N GLN A 256 -8.08 12.13 -9.82
CA GLN A 256 -7.49 12.26 -8.49
C GLN A 256 -8.11 11.25 -7.52
N VAL A 257 -7.31 10.83 -6.56
CA VAL A 257 -7.75 9.98 -5.46
C VAL A 257 -7.53 10.74 -4.17
N VAL A 258 -8.57 10.82 -3.33
CA VAL A 258 -8.46 11.36 -1.98
C VAL A 258 -8.47 10.21 -1.01
N HIS A 259 -7.34 9.97 -0.35
CA HIS A 259 -7.21 8.96 0.71
C HIS A 259 -7.57 9.55 2.08
N PHE A 260 -8.08 8.70 2.96
CA PHE A 260 -8.35 8.99 4.38
C PHE A 260 -7.29 8.25 5.22
N PRO A 261 -6.12 8.86 5.45
CA PRO A 261 -4.92 8.14 5.87
C PRO A 261 -5.00 7.53 7.26
N ASP A 262 -5.72 8.16 8.19
CA ASP A 262 -5.73 7.82 9.62
C ASP A 262 -7.11 7.37 10.13
N LYS A 263 -8.15 7.52 9.30
CA LYS A 263 -9.55 7.25 9.67
C LYS A 263 -10.29 6.52 8.58
N VAL A 264 -11.17 5.62 9.01
CA VAL A 264 -12.18 4.99 8.19
C VAL A 264 -13.52 5.66 8.47
N TYR A 265 -14.20 6.09 7.41
CA TYR A 265 -15.55 6.67 7.51
C TYR A 265 -16.59 5.60 7.20
N LEU A 266 -17.53 5.37 8.11
CA LEU A 266 -18.52 4.31 7.97
C LEU A 266 -19.83 4.89 7.41
N VAL A 267 -20.23 4.43 6.23
CA VAL A 267 -21.47 4.84 5.56
C VAL A 267 -22.31 3.62 5.24
N SER A 268 -23.63 3.74 5.39
CA SER A 268 -24.54 2.70 4.91
C SER A 268 -24.94 3.01 3.48
N ILE A 269 -24.81 2.01 2.59
CA ILE A 269 -24.97 2.17 1.15
C ILE A 269 -26.14 1.31 0.69
N ASP A 270 -27.03 1.89 -0.12
CA ASP A 270 -27.96 1.15 -0.97
C ASP A 270 -27.38 1.19 -2.40
N CYS A 271 -27.20 0.02 -3.00
CA CYS A 271 -26.64 -0.13 -4.34
C CYS A 271 -27.31 -1.25 -5.13
N ARG A 272 -26.98 -1.35 -6.41
CA ARG A 272 -27.33 -2.48 -7.28
C ARG A 272 -26.09 -2.99 -8.01
N ILE A 273 -26.18 -4.16 -8.62
CA ILE A 273 -25.11 -4.72 -9.44
C ILE A 273 -24.97 -3.89 -10.72
N GLY A 274 -23.74 -3.53 -11.09
CA GLY A 274 -23.47 -2.84 -12.35
C GLY A 274 -23.64 -3.75 -13.56
N GLU A 275 -23.70 -3.15 -14.74
CA GLU A 275 -23.88 -3.88 -16.01
C GLU A 275 -22.54 -4.13 -16.73
N THR A 276 -21.61 -3.17 -16.62
CA THR A 276 -20.32 -3.16 -17.31
C THR A 276 -19.27 -3.91 -16.52
N LEU A 277 -18.66 -4.93 -17.13
CA LEU A 277 -17.45 -5.56 -16.59
C LEU A 277 -16.25 -4.66 -16.84
N GLU A 278 -15.46 -4.47 -15.80
CA GLU A 278 -14.20 -3.74 -15.86
C GLU A 278 -13.04 -4.75 -15.82
N GLU A 279 -11.94 -4.41 -16.49
CA GLU A 279 -10.75 -5.27 -16.58
C GLU A 279 -9.48 -4.43 -16.44
N ASN A 280 -8.51 -4.97 -15.70
CA ASN A 280 -7.15 -4.46 -15.66
C ASN A 280 -6.16 -5.61 -15.96
N ASN A 281 -4.86 -5.34 -15.85
CA ASN A 281 -3.82 -6.33 -16.17
C ASN A 281 -3.84 -7.57 -15.27
N ASP A 282 -4.47 -7.50 -14.10
CA ASP A 282 -4.42 -8.52 -13.07
C ASP A 282 -5.79 -9.19 -12.81
N GLU A 283 -6.91 -8.51 -13.07
CA GLU A 283 -8.27 -9.02 -12.79
C GLU A 283 -9.38 -8.43 -13.67
N ILE A 284 -10.50 -9.16 -13.70
CA ILE A 284 -11.80 -8.69 -14.18
C ILE A 284 -12.72 -8.55 -12.97
N PHE A 285 -13.44 -7.44 -12.86
CA PHE A 285 -14.32 -7.13 -11.74
C PHE A 285 -15.62 -6.46 -12.22
N LEU A 286 -16.63 -6.45 -11.35
CA LEU A 286 -17.93 -5.85 -11.64
C LEU A 286 -18.30 -4.85 -10.55
N PRO A 287 -18.23 -3.53 -10.82
CA PRO A 287 -18.63 -2.53 -9.85
C PRO A 287 -20.11 -2.64 -9.43
N LEU A 288 -20.39 -2.36 -8.16
CA LEU A 288 -21.73 -2.05 -7.68
C LEU A 288 -22.00 -0.56 -7.91
N ILE A 289 -23.22 -0.20 -8.29
CA ILE A 289 -23.60 1.20 -8.50
C ILE A 289 -24.41 1.70 -7.31
N ILE A 290 -23.93 2.75 -6.63
CA ILE A 290 -24.62 3.32 -5.48
C ILE A 290 -25.91 4.03 -5.93
N ASN A 291 -27.02 3.64 -5.32
CA ASN A 291 -28.33 4.25 -5.50
C ASN A 291 -28.52 5.47 -4.57
N LYS A 292 -28.09 5.35 -3.30
CA LYS A 292 -28.13 6.42 -2.30
C LYS A 292 -27.26 6.08 -1.09
N ILE A 293 -26.87 7.10 -0.34
CA ILE A 293 -26.29 6.95 0.99
C ILE A 293 -27.41 6.97 2.02
N LEU A 294 -27.45 5.96 2.88
CA LEU A 294 -28.42 5.88 3.96
C LEU A 294 -27.94 6.68 5.17
N ASP A 295 -28.89 7.18 5.95
CA ASP A 295 -28.58 7.70 7.28
C ASP A 295 -28.37 6.53 8.25
N ASN A 296 -27.31 6.65 9.04
CA ASN A 296 -27.00 5.68 10.10
C ASN A 296 -27.78 6.00 11.35
#